data_AF-A0A7R9MQV9-F1
#
_entry.id   AF-A0A7R9MQV9-F1
#
_cell.length_a   1.000
_cell.length_b   1.000
_cell.length_c   1.000
_cell.angle_alpha   90.00
_cell.angle_beta   90.00
_cell.angle_gamma   90.00
#
_symmetry.space_group_name_H-M   'P 1'
#
loop_
_entity.id
_entity.type
_entity.pdbx_description
1 polymer ?
#
loop_
_entity_poly.entity_id
_entity_poly.type
_entity_poly.pdbx_seq_one_letter_code
_entity_poly.pdbx_strand_id
1 'polypeptide(L)'
;MAVSAEQPAFFLNPLIDKTSTENYLQLSVCTHYKEGNATNMAVMEVELPSGYVADVEALPSVTRAKEIKRIDTSKGDTNVIIYFDRITRDEICLTVPAHRTHRVANNKPVPVTVYDYYDRQQTSRILYEPKLVTVSNLTSILLT
;
A
#
# COMPACT_ATOMS: atom_id res chain seq x y z
N MET A 1 10.76 -3.54 18.61
CA MET A 1 9.56 -2.90 18.06
C MET A 1 9.97 -1.49 17.69
N ALA A 2 10.05 -1.16 16.40
CA ALA A 2 10.48 0.18 15.99
C ALA A 2 9.35 1.17 16.28
N VAL A 3 9.60 2.05 17.24
CA VAL A 3 8.74 3.19 17.55
C VAL A 3 8.81 4.11 16.34
N SER A 4 7.66 4.43 15.74
CA SER A 4 7.60 5.51 14.74
C SER A 4 8.19 6.76 15.40
N ALA A 5 9.22 7.36 14.82
CA ALA A 5 9.84 8.57 15.35
C ALA A 5 8.78 9.65 15.62
N GLU A 6 9.02 10.48 16.64
CA GLU A 6 8.12 11.56 17.10
C GLU A 6 7.69 12.50 15.95
N GLN A 7 8.54 12.60 14.91
CA GLN A 7 8.16 12.99 13.56
C GLN A 7 8.72 11.97 12.55
N PRO A 8 7.87 11.29 11.76
CA PRO A 8 8.36 10.34 10.76
C PRO A 8 9.03 11.09 9.60
N ALA A 9 10.09 10.55 9.01
CA ALA A 9 10.85 11.23 7.95
C ALA A 9 10.09 11.40 6.61
N PHE A 10 9.00 10.63 6.46
CA PHE A 10 8.15 10.64 5.27
C PHE A 10 6.74 11.11 5.65
N PHE A 11 6.16 11.96 4.81
CA PHE A 11 4.71 12.02 4.71
C PHE A 11 4.21 10.72 4.07
N LEU A 12 3.11 10.19 4.59
CA LEU A 12 2.48 9.00 4.06
C LEU A 12 0.98 9.17 4.21
N ASN A 13 0.22 8.92 3.16
CA ASN A 13 -1.24 9.00 3.21
C ASN A 13 -1.87 7.93 2.31
N PRO A 14 -2.26 6.78 2.88
CA PRO A 14 -3.02 5.77 2.17
C PRO A 14 -4.52 6.11 2.18
N LEU A 15 -5.13 6.16 1.00
CA LEU A 15 -6.53 6.46 0.77
C LEU A 15 -7.15 5.40 -0.14
N ILE A 16 -8.26 4.81 0.29
CA ILE A 16 -9.06 3.91 -0.56
C ILE A 16 -9.84 4.74 -1.56
N ASP A 17 -9.62 4.48 -2.84
CA ASP A 17 -10.32 5.17 -3.92
C ASP A 17 -11.83 4.86 -3.87
N LYS A 18 -12.65 5.84 -4.25
CA LYS A 18 -14.12 5.73 -4.25
C LYS A 18 -14.63 4.64 -5.20
N THR A 19 -13.88 4.35 -6.26
CA THR A 19 -14.17 3.28 -7.23
C THR A 19 -13.93 1.88 -6.65
N SER A 20 -13.29 1.76 -5.48
CA SER A 20 -13.13 0.48 -4.79
C SER A 20 -14.48 -0.13 -4.43
N THR A 21 -14.64 -1.41 -4.74
CA THR A 21 -15.82 -2.24 -4.47
C THR A 21 -15.48 -3.34 -3.46
N GLU A 22 -16.43 -4.23 -3.19
CA GLU A 22 -16.18 -5.41 -2.35
C GLU A 22 -15.19 -6.40 -2.99
N ASN A 23 -15.10 -6.45 -4.32
CA ASN A 23 -14.26 -7.42 -5.03
C ASN A 23 -13.00 -6.81 -5.62
N TYR A 24 -12.89 -5.48 -5.61
CA TYR A 24 -11.79 -4.75 -6.21
C TYR A 24 -11.39 -3.57 -5.33
N LEU A 25 -10.14 -3.55 -4.91
CA LEU A 25 -9.55 -2.52 -4.08
C LEU A 25 -8.60 -1.67 -4.93
N GLN A 26 -8.77 -0.35 -4.87
CA GLN A 26 -7.82 0.61 -5.39
C GLN A 26 -7.30 1.45 -4.24
N LEU A 27 -6.07 1.19 -3.82
CA LEU A 27 -5.41 1.95 -2.75
C LEU A 27 -4.50 3.02 -3.35
N SER A 28 -4.87 4.29 -3.22
CA SER A 28 -4.01 5.41 -3.56
C SER A 28 -3.09 5.74 -2.37
N VAL A 29 -1.79 5.82 -2.59
CA VAL A 29 -0.81 6.16 -1.56
C VAL A 29 0.00 7.35 -2.04
N CYS A 30 -0.02 8.44 -1.29
CA CYS A 30 0.82 9.61 -1.52
C CYS A 30 1.96 9.68 -0.49
N THR A 31 3.15 10.06 -0.93
CA THR A 31 4.33 10.23 -0.08
C THR A 31 5.26 11.32 -0.59
N HIS A 32 5.93 12.00 0.33
CA HIS A 32 7.08 12.86 0.06
C HIS A 32 8.04 12.83 1.26
N TYR A 33 9.29 13.22 1.03
CA TYR A 33 10.33 13.26 2.04
C TYR A 33 10.35 14.61 2.77
N LYS A 34 10.50 14.60 4.09
CA LYS A 34 10.37 15.80 4.94
C LYS A 34 11.69 16.31 5.52
N GLU A 35 12.68 15.44 5.72
CA GLU A 35 13.92 15.77 6.47
C GLU A 35 15.04 16.38 5.60
N GLY A 36 14.85 16.51 4.28
CA GLY A 36 15.90 16.95 3.38
C GLY A 36 15.40 17.21 1.96
N ASN A 37 16.30 17.25 0.97
CA ASN A 37 15.92 17.49 -0.43
C ASN A 37 15.41 16.22 -1.12
N ALA A 38 16.07 15.09 -0.86
CA ALA A 38 15.70 13.78 -1.37
C ALA A 38 16.30 12.68 -0.50
N THR A 39 15.71 11.49 -0.56
CA THR A 39 16.28 10.26 -0.01
C THR A 39 17.40 9.72 -0.90
N ASN A 40 18.07 8.66 -0.43
CA ASN A 40 18.72 7.71 -1.33
C ASN A 40 17.64 6.86 -2.03
N MET A 41 17.93 5.58 -2.33
CA MET A 41 16.89 4.65 -2.74
C MET A 41 15.88 4.47 -1.60
N ALA A 42 14.60 4.56 -1.90
CA ALA A 42 13.52 4.36 -0.94
C ALA A 42 12.64 3.19 -1.36
N VAL A 43 11.97 2.58 -0.39
CA VAL A 43 11.08 1.44 -0.63
C VAL A 43 9.75 1.69 0.07
N MET A 44 8.66 1.41 -0.63
CA MET A 44 7.31 1.35 -0.07
C MET A 44 6.81 -0.08 -0.12
N GLU A 45 6.35 -0.58 1.03
CA GLU A 45 5.67 -1.87 1.16
C GLU A 45 4.20 -1.63 1.46
N VAL A 46 3.34 -2.21 0.63
CA VAL A 46 1.88 -2.16 0.75
C VAL A 46 1.38 -3.57 1.04
N GLU A 47 0.98 -3.81 2.29
CA GLU A 47 0.38 -5.07 2.68
C GLU A 47 -1.13 -5.02 2.39
N LEU A 48 -1.64 -6.06 1.73
CA LEU A 48 -3.04 -6.17 1.36
C LEU A 48 -3.85 -6.86 2.46
N PRO A 49 -5.14 -6.52 2.62
CA PRO A 49 -5.99 -7.19 3.58
C PRO A 49 -6.19 -8.67 3.20
N SER A 50 -6.41 -9.52 4.20
CA SER A 50 -6.68 -10.94 3.97
C SER A 50 -7.79 -11.17 2.95
N GLY A 51 -7.52 -12.03 1.97
CA GLY A 51 -8.43 -12.33 0.86
C GLY A 51 -8.29 -11.44 -0.36
N TYR A 52 -7.37 -10.47 -0.35
CA TYR A 52 -6.98 -9.70 -1.54
C TYR A 52 -5.58 -10.09 -2.01
N VAL A 53 -5.36 -10.01 -3.32
CA VAL A 53 -4.06 -10.13 -3.99
C VAL A 53 -3.89 -8.98 -4.98
N ALA A 54 -2.66 -8.56 -5.24
CA ALA A 54 -2.36 -7.47 -6.14
C ALA A 54 -2.76 -7.82 -7.59
N ASP A 55 -3.25 -6.82 -8.33
CA ASP A 55 -3.42 -6.93 -9.78
C ASP A 55 -2.07 -6.68 -10.46
N VAL A 56 -1.25 -7.73 -10.55
CA VAL A 56 0.12 -7.63 -11.07
C VAL A 56 0.16 -7.16 -12.53
N GLU A 57 -0.87 -7.46 -13.31
CA GLU A 57 -0.96 -7.02 -14.71
C GLU A 57 -1.26 -5.52 -14.84
N ALA A 58 -1.96 -4.94 -13.86
CA ALA A 58 -2.25 -3.51 -13.83
C ALA A 58 -1.12 -2.67 -13.21
N LEU A 59 -0.25 -3.25 -12.36
CA LEU A 59 0.86 -2.54 -11.70
C LEU A 59 1.82 -1.80 -12.66
N PRO A 60 2.21 -2.35 -13.83
CA PRO A 60 3.04 -1.63 -14.80
C PRO A 60 2.44 -0.32 -15.30
N SER A 61 1.10 -0.18 -15.32
CA SER A 61 0.44 1.06 -15.74
C SER A 61 0.61 2.21 -14.73
N VAL A 62 0.95 1.86 -13.48
CA VAL A 62 1.28 2.75 -12.35
C VAL A 62 2.73 3.25 -12.44
N THR A 63 3.61 2.53 -13.16
CA THR A 63 5.04 2.82 -13.34
C THR A 63 5.34 4.00 -14.29
N ARG A 64 4.37 4.88 -14.55
CA ARG A 64 4.59 6.07 -15.39
C ARG A 64 5.30 7.23 -14.67
N ALA A 65 5.44 7.13 -13.34
CA ALA A 65 6.24 8.06 -12.55
C ALA A 65 7.74 7.77 -12.77
N LYS A 66 8.52 8.79 -13.14
CA LYS A 66 9.96 8.67 -13.42
C LYS A 66 10.78 8.22 -12.21
N GLU A 67 10.20 8.32 -11.03
CA GLU A 67 10.81 8.08 -9.73
C GLU A 67 10.76 6.59 -9.35
N ILE A 68 9.89 5.79 -9.98
CA ILE A 68 9.73 4.36 -9.71
C ILE A 68 10.75 3.57 -10.52
N LYS A 69 11.64 2.88 -9.81
CA LYS A 69 12.65 2.00 -10.39
C LYS A 69 12.09 0.65 -10.81
N ARG A 70 11.30 0.03 -9.93
CA ARG A 70 10.61 -1.25 -10.18
C ARG A 70 9.53 -1.50 -9.15
N ILE A 71 8.66 -2.46 -9.45
CA ILE A 71 7.63 -2.98 -8.55
C ILE A 71 7.77 -4.51 -8.52
N ASP A 72 7.85 -5.07 -7.32
CA ASP A 72 7.87 -6.51 -7.07
C ASP A 72 6.67 -6.90 -6.18
N THR A 73 6.34 -8.18 -6.11
CA THR A 73 5.37 -8.73 -5.17
C THR A 73 5.98 -9.84 -4.31
N SER A 74 5.38 -10.08 -3.14
CA SER A 74 5.79 -11.15 -2.23
C SER A 74 4.59 -11.71 -1.48
N LYS A 75 4.80 -12.82 -0.74
CA LYS A 75 3.76 -13.51 0.03
C LYS A 75 2.53 -13.91 -0.81
N GLY A 76 2.75 -14.44 -2.02
CA GLY A 76 1.67 -14.80 -2.94
C GLY A 76 0.82 -13.59 -3.34
N ASP A 77 1.49 -12.52 -3.77
CA ASP A 77 0.89 -11.25 -4.24
C ASP A 77 0.08 -10.48 -3.19
N THR A 78 0.21 -10.82 -1.91
CA THR A 78 -0.45 -10.10 -0.80
C THR A 78 0.38 -8.93 -0.26
N ASN A 79 1.62 -8.77 -0.71
CA ASN A 79 2.49 -7.65 -0.36
C ASN A 79 3.16 -7.09 -1.60
N VAL A 80 2.89 -5.82 -1.91
CA VAL A 80 3.46 -5.10 -3.06
C VAL A 80 4.64 -4.26 -2.58
N ILE A 81 5.78 -4.39 -3.26
CA ILE A 81 7.03 -3.73 -2.92
C ILE A 81 7.43 -2.79 -4.05
N ILE A 82 7.45 -1.49 -3.78
CA ILE A 82 7.72 -0.45 -4.76
C ILE A 82 9.07 0.17 -4.43
N TYR A 83 9.98 0.14 -5.41
CA TYR A 83 11.32 0.69 -5.28
C TYR A 83 11.38 2.03 -6.00
N PHE A 84 11.82 3.06 -5.30
CA PHE A 84 12.05 4.40 -5.84
C PHE A 84 13.55 4.64 -5.95
N ASP A 85 14.00 5.27 -7.04
CA ASP A 85 15.39 5.72 -7.14
C ASP A 85 15.70 6.78 -6.08
N ARG A 86 14.72 7.66 -5.82
CA ARG A 86 14.69 8.61 -4.70
C ARG A 86 13.27 9.14 -4.50
N ILE A 87 12.94 9.57 -3.29
CA ILE A 87 11.75 10.37 -2.98
C ILE A 87 12.22 11.77 -2.60
N THR A 88 11.67 12.78 -3.26
CA THR A 88 12.01 14.20 -3.03
C THR A 88 10.97 14.87 -2.13
N ARG A 89 11.03 16.20 -2.01
CA ARG A 89 9.95 16.99 -1.39
C ARG A 89 8.68 17.06 -2.23
N ASP A 90 8.78 16.74 -3.52
CA ASP A 90 7.62 16.70 -4.41
C ASP A 90 6.80 15.45 -4.09
N GLU A 91 5.50 15.64 -3.96
CA GLU A 91 4.59 14.56 -3.63
C GLU A 91 4.42 13.59 -4.81
N ILE A 92 4.59 12.31 -4.52
CA ILE A 92 4.37 11.22 -5.46
C ILE A 92 3.16 10.43 -4.97
N CYS A 93 2.16 10.28 -5.82
CA CYS A 93 0.99 9.45 -5.57
C CYS A 93 0.97 8.28 -6.54
N LEU A 94 0.66 7.10 -6.03
CA LEU A 94 0.52 5.87 -6.81
C LEU A 94 -0.72 5.11 -6.38
N THR A 95 -1.29 4.32 -7.28
CA THR A 95 -2.45 3.49 -6.99
C THR A 95 -2.06 2.03 -7.07
N VAL A 96 -2.33 1.26 -6.01
CA VAL A 96 -2.15 -0.19 -5.96
C VAL A 96 -3.51 -0.85 -6.18
N PRO A 97 -3.78 -1.40 -7.37
CA PRO A 97 -4.96 -2.21 -7.63
C PRO A 97 -4.81 -3.63 -7.04
N ALA A 98 -5.90 -4.17 -6.50
CA ALA A 98 -5.96 -5.51 -5.94
C ALA A 98 -7.35 -6.14 -6.12
N HIS A 99 -7.40 -7.44 -6.38
CA HIS A 99 -8.64 -8.21 -6.55
C HIS A 99 -8.87 -9.12 -5.35
N ARG A 100 -10.14 -9.33 -5.00
CA ARG A 100 -10.51 -10.25 -3.93
C ARG A 100 -10.56 -11.69 -4.44
N THR A 101 -9.72 -12.55 -3.87
CA THR A 101 -9.69 -14.00 -4.14
C THR A 101 -10.50 -14.79 -3.12
N HIS A 102 -10.60 -14.30 -1.88
CA HIS A 102 -11.32 -14.97 -0.83
C HIS A 102 -12.19 -14.00 -0.02
N ARG A 103 -13.36 -14.48 0.37
CA ARG A 103 -14.26 -13.71 1.21
C ARG A 103 -13.91 -13.87 2.68
N VAL A 104 -13.20 -12.87 3.20
CA VAL A 104 -12.90 -12.72 4.62
C VAL A 104 -13.80 -11.63 5.20
N ALA A 105 -14.36 -11.89 6.39
CA ALA A 105 -15.07 -10.89 7.20
C ALA A 105 -14.14 -10.36 8.29
N ASN A 106 -14.47 -9.18 8.82
CA ASN A 106 -13.73 -8.54 9.92
C ASN A 106 -12.23 -8.41 9.62
N ASN A 107 -11.91 -7.96 8.40
CA ASN A 107 -10.52 -7.67 8.01
C ASN A 107 -9.87 -6.73 9.03
N LYS A 108 -8.70 -7.11 9.52
CA LYS A 108 -7.89 -6.25 10.39
C LYS A 108 -7.26 -5.12 9.56
N PRO A 109 -6.96 -3.97 10.18
CA PRO A 109 -6.15 -2.94 9.54
C PRO A 109 -4.80 -3.51 9.11
N VAL A 110 -4.32 -3.11 7.94
CA VAL A 110 -3.05 -3.56 7.35
C VAL A 110 -2.13 -2.38 7.05
N PRO A 111 -0.81 -2.55 7.11
CA PRO A 111 0.12 -1.44 6.95
C PRO A 111 0.43 -1.08 5.51
N VAL A 112 0.66 0.22 5.31
CA VAL A 112 1.59 0.75 4.32
C VAL A 112 2.80 1.29 5.05
N THR A 113 4.00 0.95 4.56
CA THR A 113 5.27 1.40 5.14
C THR A 113 6.14 1.99 4.05
N VAL A 114 6.77 3.13 4.29
CA VAL A 114 7.80 3.71 3.41
C VAL A 114 9.07 3.99 4.22
N TYR A 115 10.24 3.71 3.65
CA TYR A 115 11.51 3.89 4.33
C TYR A 115 12.67 4.15 3.36
N ASP A 116 13.72 4.82 3.85
CA ASP A 116 15.00 4.87 3.14
C ASP A 116 15.67 3.48 3.25
N TYR A 117 16.14 2.96 2.12
CA TYR A 117 16.69 1.60 2.05
C TYR A 117 17.98 1.43 2.85
N TYR A 118 18.79 2.49 2.94
CA TYR A 118 20.08 2.48 3.64
C TYR A 118 19.98 2.97 5.08
N ASP A 119 19.04 3.88 5.37
CA ASP A 119 18.75 4.36 6.72
C ASP A 119 17.31 4.04 7.16
N ARG A 120 17.12 2.85 7.73
CA ARG A 120 15.82 2.36 8.19
C ARG A 120 15.21 3.14 9.37
N GLN A 121 15.97 4.03 10.02
CA GLN A 121 15.39 4.92 11.04
C GLN A 121 14.48 5.97 10.39
N GLN A 122 14.74 6.29 9.12
CA GLN A 122 13.87 7.12 8.31
C GLN A 122 12.75 6.24 7.75
N THR A 123 11.63 6.22 8.45
CA THR A 123 10.47 5.41 8.09
C THR A 123 9.18 6.12 8.45
N SER A 124 8.10 5.76 7.74
CA SER A 124 6.73 6.10 8.10
C SER A 124 5.84 4.89 7.85
N ARG A 125 4.91 4.64 8.78
CA ARG A 125 3.99 3.50 8.71
C ARG A 125 2.60 3.93 9.11
N ILE A 126 1.62 3.64 8.26
CA ILE A 126 0.21 3.92 8.52
C ILE A 126 -0.60 2.66 8.27
N LEU A 127 -1.60 2.42 9.10
CA LEU A 127 -2.57 1.34 8.88
C LEU A 127 -3.78 1.88 8.11
N TYR A 128 -4.25 1.11 7.14
CA TYR A 128 -5.53 1.37 6.47
C TYR A 128 -6.45 0.17 6.63
N GLU A 129 -7.75 0.43 6.54
CA GLU A 129 -8.80 -0.58 6.70
C GLU A 129 -9.60 -0.70 5.39
N PRO A 130 -9.79 -1.90 4.84
CA PRO A 130 -10.68 -2.09 3.70
C PRO A 130 -12.13 -1.82 4.08
N LYS A 131 -12.98 -1.58 3.07
CA LYS A 131 -14.43 -1.54 3.27
C LYS A 131 -14.89 -2.87 3.90
N LEU A 132 -15.59 -2.78 5.03
CA LEU A 132 -15.97 -3.96 5.83
C LEU A 132 -16.99 -4.82 5.08
N VAL A 133 -16.72 -6.13 5.06
CA VAL A 133 -17.73 -7.15 4.79
C VAL A 133 -18.17 -7.73 6.13
N THR A 134 -19.43 -7.51 6.49
CA THR A 134 -20.01 -8.04 7.73
C THR A 134 -20.32 -9.53 7.57
N VAL A 135 -20.29 -10.26 8.69
CA VAL A 135 -20.55 -11.72 8.73
C VAL A 135 -21.92 -12.07 8.11
N SER A 136 -22.93 -11.21 8.26
CA SER A 136 -24.26 -11.37 7.66
C SER A 136 -24.26 -11.47 6.13
N ASN A 137 -23.29 -10.82 5.48
CA ASN A 137 -23.21 -10.77 4.02
C ASN A 137 -22.51 -12.01 3.45
N LEU A 138 -21.73 -12.73 4.28
CA LEU A 138 -21.09 -13.98 3.88
C LEU A 138 -22.06 -15.16 3.84
N THR A 139 -23.07 -15.18 4.71
CA THR A 139 -24.03 -16.31 4.82
C THR A 139 -25.07 -16.33 3.70
N SER A 140 -25.26 -15.23 2.96
CA SER A 140 -26.30 -15.13 1.92
C SER A 140 -25.98 -15.86 0.61
N ILE A 141 -24.77 -16.44 0.46
CA ILE A 141 -24.32 -17.07 -0.80
C ILE A 141 -24.05 -18.58 -0.66
N LEU A 142 -24.17 -19.15 0.54
CA LEU A 142 -24.14 -20.61 0.74
C LEU A 142 -25.54 -21.26 0.63
N LEU A 143 -26.55 -20.53 0.16
CA LEU A 143 -27.94 -21.01 0.02
C LEU A 143 -28.51 -20.84 -1.41
N THR A 144 -27.66 -20.67 -2.42
CA THR A 144 -28.03 -20.76 -3.84
C THR A 144 -27.21 -21.83 -4.52
#